data_AF-A0A376ZNX9-F1
#
_entry.id   AF-A0A376ZNX9-F1
#
_cell.length_a   1.000
_cell.length_b   1.000
_cell.length_c   1.000
_cell.angle_alpha   90.00
_cell.angle_beta   90.00
_cell.angle_gamma   90.00
#
_symmetry.space_group_name_H-M   'P 1'
#
loop_
_entity.id
_entity.type
_entity.pdbx_description
1 polymer ?
#
loop_
_entity_poly.entity_id
_entity_poly.type
_entity_poly.pdbx_seq_one_letter_code
_entity_poly.pdbx_strand_id
1 'polypeptide(L)'
;MCRFGEYMQYWGKIIGVAVALLMGGGFWGVVLGLLIGHMFDKARSRKMAWFANQRERQALFFATTFEVMGHLTKSKGRVTEADIHIASQLMDRMNLHGASRTAAQNAFRVGKSDNYPLREKMRQFRSVCLVVLT
;
A
#
# COMPACT_ATOMS: atom_id res chain seq x y z
N MET A 1 15.85 6.72 -12.84
CA MET A 1 15.98 5.25 -12.98
C MET A 1 14.68 4.57 -13.48
N CYS A 2 14.16 4.89 -14.68
CA CYS A 2 12.97 4.22 -15.24
C CYS A 2 13.19 3.52 -16.60
N ARG A 3 14.42 3.50 -17.13
CA ARG A 3 14.71 2.96 -18.48
C ARG A 3 15.14 1.48 -18.51
N PHE A 4 15.28 0.83 -17.34
CA PHE A 4 15.70 -0.58 -17.24
C PHE A 4 14.55 -1.60 -17.23
N GLY A 5 13.29 -1.16 -17.05
CA GLY A 5 12.11 -2.04 -16.99
C GLY A 5 11.70 -2.62 -18.35
N GLU A 6 11.83 -1.83 -19.42
CA GLU A 6 11.46 -2.22 -20.80
C GLU A 6 12.44 -3.25 -21.40
N TYR A 7 13.71 -3.21 -20.99
CA TYR A 7 14.76 -4.08 -21.52
C TYR A 7 14.57 -5.54 -21.07
N MET A 8 14.16 -5.77 -19.81
CA MET A 8 13.94 -7.12 -19.26
C MET A 8 12.77 -7.87 -19.89
N GLN A 9 11.76 -7.16 -20.40
CA GLN A 9 10.61 -7.80 -21.07
C GLN A 9 10.95 -8.21 -22.51
N TYR A 10 11.73 -7.39 -23.23
CA TYR A 10 12.17 -7.69 -24.59
C TYR A 10 13.19 -8.83 -24.64
N TRP A 11 14.17 -8.85 -23.73
CA TRP A 11 15.15 -9.93 -23.66
C TRP A 11 14.52 -11.29 -23.31
N GLY A 12 13.47 -11.32 -22.50
CA GLY A 12 12.72 -12.54 -22.22
C GLY A 12 12.07 -13.15 -23.46
N LYS A 13 11.53 -12.32 -24.37
CA LYS A 13 10.97 -12.77 -25.65
C LYS A 13 12.05 -13.29 -26.61
N ILE A 14 13.18 -12.59 -26.72
CA ILE A 14 14.27 -13.00 -27.62
C ILE A 14 14.94 -14.30 -27.15
N ILE A 15 15.20 -14.45 -25.85
CA ILE A 15 15.76 -15.70 -25.30
C ILE A 15 14.74 -16.84 -25.44
N GLY A 16 13.45 -16.59 -25.20
CA GLY A 16 12.39 -17.59 -25.39
C GLY A 16 12.26 -18.09 -26.83
N VAL A 17 12.35 -17.19 -27.82
CA VAL A 17 12.33 -17.53 -29.24
C VAL A 17 13.61 -18.24 -29.67
N ALA A 18 14.79 -17.79 -29.18
CA ALA A 18 16.08 -18.40 -29.48
C ALA A 18 16.18 -19.83 -28.93
N VAL A 19 15.70 -20.07 -27.70
CA VAL A 19 15.66 -21.41 -27.10
C VAL A 19 14.65 -22.31 -27.83
N ALA A 20 13.49 -21.78 -28.22
CA ALA A 20 12.50 -22.54 -29.01
C ALA A 20 13.02 -22.95 -30.41
N LEU A 21 13.83 -22.09 -31.03
CA LEU A 21 14.52 -22.38 -32.29
C LEU A 21 15.64 -23.40 -32.12
N LEU A 22 16.45 -23.30 -31.05
CA LEU A 22 17.54 -24.23 -30.76
C LEU A 22 17.05 -25.63 -30.35
N MET A 23 15.85 -25.74 -29.76
CA MET A 23 15.29 -27.02 -29.31
C MET A 23 14.54 -27.81 -30.41
N GLY A 24 14.62 -27.37 -31.68
CA GLY A 24 14.17 -28.16 -32.83
C GLY A 24 12.64 -28.25 -33.04
N GLY A 25 11.85 -27.39 -32.40
CA GLY A 25 10.37 -27.45 -32.46
C GLY A 25 9.73 -26.97 -33.78
N GLY A 26 10.51 -26.51 -34.76
CA GLY A 26 10.00 -26.00 -36.04
C GLY A 26 8.97 -24.87 -35.89
N PHE A 27 8.06 -24.74 -36.85
CA PHE A 27 6.96 -23.75 -36.84
C PHE A 27 6.09 -23.85 -35.58
N TRP A 28 5.85 -25.07 -35.09
CA TRP A 28 5.03 -25.33 -33.89
C TRP A 28 5.70 -24.84 -32.60
N GLY A 29 7.02 -24.91 -32.48
CA GLY A 29 7.75 -24.38 -31.33
C GLY A 29 7.65 -22.85 -31.20
N VAL A 30 7.66 -22.14 -32.33
CA VAL A 30 7.49 -20.67 -32.36
C VAL A 30 6.06 -20.28 -31.96
N VAL A 31 5.05 -20.97 -32.50
CA VAL A 31 3.64 -20.73 -32.14
C VAL A 31 3.38 -21.03 -30.67
N LEU A 32 3.88 -22.16 -30.17
CA LEU A 32 3.74 -22.53 -28.76
C LEU A 32 4.50 -21.56 -27.84
N GLY A 33 5.72 -21.16 -28.22
CA GLY A 33 6.52 -20.18 -27.49
C GLY A 33 5.88 -18.79 -27.44
N LEU A 34 5.23 -18.35 -28.52
CA LEU A 34 4.50 -17.08 -28.57
C LEU A 34 3.22 -17.12 -27.72
N LEU A 35 2.47 -18.24 -27.76
CA LEU A 35 1.30 -18.45 -26.90
C LEU A 35 1.68 -18.49 -25.41
N ILE A 36 2.71 -19.25 -25.05
CA ILE A 36 3.21 -19.33 -23.67
C ILE A 36 3.77 -17.98 -23.22
N GLY A 37 4.54 -17.29 -24.08
CA GLY A 37 5.08 -15.97 -23.81
C GLY A 37 4.00 -14.92 -23.57
N HIS A 38 2.92 -14.92 -24.37
CA HIS A 38 1.79 -14.02 -24.17
C HIS A 38 1.05 -14.30 -22.86
N MET A 39 0.87 -15.57 -22.51
CA MET A 39 0.19 -15.97 -21.28
C MET A 39 1.03 -15.65 -20.03
N PHE A 40 2.36 -15.77 -20.12
CA PHE A 40 3.30 -15.36 -19.09
C PHE A 40 3.28 -13.84 -18.86
N ASP A 41 3.23 -13.05 -19.92
CA ASP A 41 3.13 -11.59 -19.83
C ASP A 41 1.83 -11.14 -19.14
N LYS A 42 0.71 -11.78 -19.50
CA LYS A 42 -0.61 -11.54 -18.88
C LYS A 42 -0.67 -12.03 -17.42
N ALA A 43 0.00 -13.12 -17.07
CA ALA A 43 0.11 -13.60 -15.70
C ALA A 43 0.97 -12.66 -14.84
N ARG A 44 2.09 -12.16 -15.38
CA ARG A 44 2.99 -11.22 -14.70
C ARG A 44 2.32 -9.87 -14.45
N SER A 45 1.63 -9.33 -15.44
CA SER A 45 0.88 -8.07 -15.31
C SER A 45 -0.21 -8.17 -14.23
N ARG A 46 -0.99 -9.27 -14.21
CA ARG A 46 -1.98 -9.53 -13.14
C ARG A 46 -1.33 -9.64 -11.75
N LYS A 47 -0.18 -10.30 -11.65
CA LYS A 47 0.55 -10.42 -10.37
C LYS A 47 1.09 -9.05 -9.89
N MET A 48 1.64 -8.23 -10.79
CA MET A 48 2.07 -6.86 -10.46
C MET A 48 0.91 -5.96 -10.05
N ALA A 49 -0.22 -6.01 -10.75
CA ALA A 49 -1.42 -5.26 -10.38
C ALA A 49 -1.95 -5.68 -9.00
N TRP A 50 -1.93 -6.98 -8.69
CA TRP A 50 -2.29 -7.49 -7.36
C TRP A 50 -1.35 -7.00 -6.25
N PHE A 51 -0.03 -6.99 -6.48
CA PHE A 51 0.94 -6.45 -5.52
C PHE A 51 0.84 -4.93 -5.36
N ALA A 52 0.56 -4.19 -6.43
CA ALA A 52 0.33 -2.74 -6.37
C ALA A 52 -0.90 -2.42 -5.52
N ASN A 53 -2.02 -3.10 -5.77
CA ASN A 53 -3.25 -2.98 -4.98
C ASN A 53 -3.02 -3.30 -3.49
N GLN A 54 -2.18 -4.29 -3.18
CA GLN A 54 -1.87 -4.64 -1.78
C GLN A 54 -1.06 -3.54 -1.08
N ARG A 55 -0.05 -2.98 -1.75
CA ARG A 55 0.77 -1.88 -1.20
C ARG A 55 -0.05 -0.61 -1.00
N GLU A 56 -0.95 -0.29 -1.93
CA GLU A 56 -1.83 0.86 -1.82
C GLU A 56 -2.80 0.74 -0.65
N ARG A 57 -3.41 -0.45 -0.46
CA ARG A 57 -4.27 -0.73 0.71
C ARG A 57 -3.52 -0.60 2.03
N GLN A 58 -2.28 -1.10 2.10
CA GLN A 58 -1.43 -0.95 3.29
C GLN A 58 -1.09 0.53 3.57
N ALA A 59 -0.74 1.29 2.53
CA ALA A 59 -0.46 2.72 2.68
C ALA A 59 -1.66 3.51 3.21
N LEU A 60 -2.87 3.23 2.69
CA LEU A 60 -4.11 3.83 3.18
C LEU A 60 -4.42 3.46 4.64
N PHE A 61 -4.20 2.19 5.00
CA PHE A 61 -4.39 1.72 6.38
C PHE A 61 -3.48 2.47 7.36
N PHE A 62 -2.18 2.59 7.04
CA PHE A 62 -1.24 3.31 7.88
C PHE A 62 -1.57 4.80 7.94
N ALA A 63 -1.86 5.45 6.81
CA ALA A 63 -2.24 6.86 6.78
C ALA A 63 -3.45 7.14 7.69
N THR A 64 -4.52 6.36 7.55
CA THR A 64 -5.73 6.51 8.36
C THR A 64 -5.44 6.30 9.85
N THR A 65 -4.63 5.30 10.19
CA THR A 65 -4.26 5.00 11.59
C THR A 65 -3.52 6.17 12.24
N PHE A 66 -2.53 6.73 11.54
CA PHE A 66 -1.76 7.86 12.07
C PHE A 66 -2.56 9.15 12.09
N GLU A 67 -3.45 9.39 11.13
CA GLU A 67 -4.40 10.50 11.18
C GLU A 67 -5.30 10.41 12.41
N VAL A 68 -5.92 9.26 12.67
CA VAL A 68 -6.76 9.05 13.86
C VAL A 68 -5.95 9.23 15.14
N MET A 69 -4.70 8.74 15.18
CA MET A 69 -3.83 8.89 16.34
C MET A 69 -3.43 10.35 16.58
N GLY A 70 -3.09 11.10 15.53
CA GLY A 70 -2.82 12.54 15.59
C GLY A 70 -4.05 13.31 16.06
N HIS A 71 -5.22 12.86 15.63
CA HIS A 71 -6.49 13.44 16.05
C HIS A 71 -6.79 13.18 17.53
N LEU A 72 -6.61 11.93 17.99
CA LEU A 72 -6.82 11.51 19.37
C LEU A 72 -5.87 12.24 20.34
N THR A 73 -4.59 12.35 19.97
CA THR A 73 -3.57 13.04 20.78
C THR A 73 -3.85 14.53 20.89
N LYS A 74 -4.34 15.16 19.82
CA LYS A 74 -4.83 16.55 19.89
C LYS A 74 -6.06 16.70 20.80
N SER A 75 -7.01 15.78 20.70
CA SER A 75 -8.24 15.80 21.51
C SER A 75 -7.96 15.70 23.02
N LYS A 76 -6.82 15.14 23.43
CA LYS A 76 -6.34 15.14 24.83
C LYS A 76 -5.84 16.52 25.30
N GLY A 77 -5.72 17.50 24.41
CA GLY A 77 -5.36 18.89 24.71
C GLY A 77 -4.06 19.31 24.03
N ARG A 78 -2.96 18.58 24.27
CA ARG A 78 -1.65 18.85 23.64
C ARG A 78 -0.95 17.55 23.29
N VAL A 79 -0.25 17.56 22.15
CA VAL A 79 0.64 16.47 21.75
C VAL A 79 1.92 16.58 22.57
N THR A 80 2.22 15.54 23.33
CA THR A 80 3.41 15.46 24.20
C THR A 80 4.54 14.67 23.53
N GLU A 81 5.75 14.78 24.07
CA GLU A 81 6.90 13.96 23.64
C GLU A 81 6.61 12.46 23.78
N ALA A 82 5.86 12.07 24.83
CA ALA A 82 5.44 10.69 25.04
C ALA A 82 4.51 10.20 23.91
N ASP A 83 3.59 11.03 23.41
CA ASP A 83 2.73 10.68 22.28
C ASP A 83 3.53 10.52 20.98
N ILE A 84 4.52 11.39 20.74
CA ILE A 84 5.44 11.29 19.59
C ILE A 84 6.29 10.02 19.69
N HIS A 85 6.73 9.66 20.90
CA HIS A 85 7.48 8.44 21.13
C HIS A 85 6.63 7.20 20.84
N ILE A 86 5.38 7.15 21.32
CA ILE A 86 4.45 6.04 21.04
C ILE A 86 4.16 5.96 19.54
N ALA A 87 3.94 7.09 18.86
CA ALA A 87 3.72 7.10 17.42
C ALA A 87 4.95 6.58 16.66
N SER A 88 6.16 6.94 17.10
CA SER A 88 7.42 6.46 16.53
C SER A 88 7.60 4.96 16.74
N GLN A 89 7.36 4.46 17.95
CA GLN A 89 7.38 3.02 18.25
C GLN A 89 6.35 2.25 17.40
N LEU A 90 5.18 2.82 17.15
CA LEU A 90 4.17 2.21 16.30
C LEU A 90 4.63 2.15 14.84
N MET A 91 5.30 3.20 14.33
CA MET A 91 5.93 3.19 13.01
C MET A 91 6.98 2.08 12.90
N ASP A 92 7.82 1.93 13.93
CA ASP A 92 8.86 0.90 13.95
C ASP A 92 8.25 -0.51 14.01
N ARG A 93 7.19 -0.73 14.81
CA ARG A 93 6.45 -2.01 14.87
C ARG A 93 5.75 -2.36 13.56
N MET A 94 5.31 -1.37 12.79
CA MET A 94 4.71 -1.58 11.48
C MET A 94 5.75 -1.64 10.35
N ASN A 95 7.05 -1.67 10.69
CA ASN A 95 8.16 -1.74 9.76
C ASN A 95 8.17 -0.59 8.73
N LEU A 96 7.76 0.61 9.17
CA LEU A 96 7.70 1.80 8.32
C LEU A 96 9.05 2.53 8.32
N HIS A 97 9.69 2.60 7.15
CA HIS A 97 11.03 3.15 6.98
C HIS A 97 11.09 4.10 5.78
N GLY A 98 12.00 5.07 5.82
CA GLY A 98 12.18 6.05 4.74
C GLY A 98 10.88 6.76 4.37
N ALA A 99 10.48 6.65 3.10
CA ALA A 99 9.30 7.31 2.55
C ALA A 99 7.98 6.93 3.26
N SER A 100 7.83 5.67 3.71
CA SER A 100 6.61 5.22 4.39
C SER A 100 6.52 5.79 5.81
N ARG A 101 7.66 5.98 6.48
CA ARG A 101 7.74 6.69 7.77
C ARG A 101 7.38 8.17 7.62
N THR A 102 7.90 8.83 6.59
CA THR A 102 7.55 10.23 6.29
C THR A 102 6.06 10.39 5.96
N ALA A 103 5.48 9.45 5.21
CA ALA A 103 4.03 9.44 4.93
C ALA A 103 3.21 9.30 6.22
N ALA A 104 3.60 8.40 7.13
CA ALA A 104 2.97 8.22 8.43
C ALA A 104 3.08 9.46 9.33
N GLN A 105 4.23 10.14 9.34
CA GLN A 105 4.42 11.41 10.06
C GLN A 105 3.53 12.53 9.50
N ASN A 106 3.41 12.61 8.17
CA ASN A 106 2.52 13.57 7.53
C ASN A 106 1.05 13.28 7.85
N ALA A 107 0.63 12.01 7.80
CA ALA A 107 -0.70 11.58 8.21
C ALA A 107 -0.99 11.95 9.67
N PHE A 108 -0.05 11.72 10.59
CA PHE A 108 -0.18 12.15 11.98
C PHE A 108 -0.36 13.67 12.12
N ARG A 109 0.39 14.45 11.33
CA ARG A 109 0.29 15.91 11.29
C ARG A 109 -1.07 16.39 10.77
N VAL A 110 -1.59 15.74 9.72
CA VAL A 110 -2.93 16.00 9.17
C VAL A 110 -4.01 15.72 10.23
N GLY A 111 -3.91 14.59 10.93
CA GLY A 111 -4.81 14.22 12.02
C GLY A 111 -4.88 15.24 13.15
N LYS A 112 -3.76 15.88 13.46
CA LYS A 112 -3.63 16.93 14.47
C LYS A 112 -4.05 18.32 13.96
N SER A 113 -4.73 18.46 12.82
CA SER A 113 -5.31 19.74 12.40
C SER A 113 -6.60 20.06 13.19
N ASP A 114 -6.93 21.36 13.36
CA ASP A 114 -7.79 21.91 14.44
C ASP A 114 -9.29 21.59 14.45
N ASN A 115 -9.85 20.95 13.43
CA ASN A 115 -11.31 20.93 13.28
C ASN A 115 -11.91 19.54 13.46
N TYR A 116 -11.86 18.99 14.69
CA TYR A 116 -12.63 17.78 15.01
C TYR A 116 -13.75 18.08 15.99
N PRO A 117 -15.01 17.84 15.59
CA PRO A 117 -16.17 18.15 16.41
C PRO A 117 -16.40 17.07 17.48
N LEU A 118 -15.55 17.07 18.51
CA LEU A 118 -15.60 16.14 19.64
C LEU A 118 -16.96 16.19 20.37
N ARG A 119 -17.58 17.38 20.42
CA ARG A 119 -18.90 17.60 21.03
C ARG A 119 -20.05 16.95 20.26
N GLU A 120 -20.03 16.96 18.92
CA GLU A 120 -21.01 16.21 18.12
C GLU A 120 -20.88 14.71 18.37
N LYS A 121 -19.65 14.19 18.42
CA LYS A 121 -19.39 12.75 18.57
C LYS A 121 -19.77 12.21 19.95
N MET A 122 -19.55 12.98 21.03
CA MET A 122 -20.04 12.61 22.36
C MET A 122 -21.57 12.64 22.46
N ARG A 123 -22.26 13.57 21.78
CA ARG A 123 -23.74 13.59 21.73
C ARG A 123 -24.30 12.38 21.00
N GLN A 124 -23.70 12.00 19.87
CA GLN A 124 -24.11 10.83 19.08
C GLN A 124 -23.88 9.52 19.85
N PHE A 125 -22.80 9.41 20.60
CA PHE A 125 -22.54 8.23 21.45
C PHE A 125 -23.55 8.13 22.60
N ARG A 126 -23.92 9.25 23.23
CA ARG A 126 -24.94 9.28 24.28
C ARG A 126 -26.32 8.85 23.76
N SER A 127 -26.72 9.24 22.55
CA SER A 127 -28.01 8.84 21.98
C SER A 127 -28.09 7.34 21.67
N VAL A 128 -26.97 6.70 21.33
CA VAL A 128 -26.95 5.24 21.07
C VAL A 128 -26.93 4.45 22.37
N CYS A 129 -26.17 4.90 23.38
CA CYS A 129 -26.07 4.17 24.65
C CYS A 129 -27.37 4.21 25.48
N LEU A 130 -28.18 5.26 25.33
CA LEU A 130 -29.51 5.35 25.97
C LEU A 130 -30.55 4.42 25.33
N VAL A 131 -30.35 4.01 24.07
CA VAL A 131 -31.23 3.06 23.35
C VAL A 131 -30.85 1.60 23.62
N VAL A 132 -29.67 1.31 24.16
CA VAL A 132 -29.21 -0.07 24.47
C VAL A 132 -29.57 -0.50 25.91
N LEU A 133 -30.25 0.36 26.67
CA LEU A 133 -30.64 0.11 28.08
C LEU A 133 -32.16 0.05 28.32
N THR A 134 -32.97 -0.02 27.26
CA THR A 134 -34.41 -0.37 27.26
C THR A 134 -34.68 -1.44 26.23
#